data_AF-A0A235BU73-F1
#
_entry.id   AF-A0A235BU73-F1
#
_cell.length_a   1.000
_cell.length_b   1.000
_cell.length_c   1.000
_cell.angle_alpha   90.00
_cell.angle_beta   90.00
_cell.angle_gamma   90.00
#
_symmetry.space_group_name_H-M   'P 1'
#
loop_
_entity.id
_entity.type
_entity.pdbx_description
1 polymer ?
#
loop_
_entity_poly.entity_id
_entity_poly.type
_entity_poly.pdbx_seq_one_letter_code
_entity_poly.pdbx_strand_id
1 'polypeptide(L)' 'MLRIFIALIGSYSLVFCSAGSITGRVVDETTQEALPQVNVVIRETTRGAATDEEGYFRIEGLDPGVYNV' A
#
# COMPACT_ATOMS: atom_id res chain seq x y z
N MET A 1 -4.68 57.40 -5.57
CA MET A 1 -4.62 56.44 -6.68
C MET A 1 -4.62 55.03 -6.10
N LEU A 2 -5.73 54.34 -6.30
CA LEU A 2 -5.95 52.93 -6.01
C LEU A 2 -5.06 52.07 -6.92
N ARG A 3 -4.18 51.24 -6.35
CA ARG A 3 -3.54 50.12 -7.07
C ARG A 3 -3.52 48.91 -6.15
N ILE A 4 -4.56 48.11 -6.34
CA ILE A 4 -4.75 46.76 -5.84
C ILE A 4 -3.45 45.96 -6.02
N PHE A 5 -2.81 45.56 -4.93
CA PHE A 5 -1.77 44.54 -4.93
C PHE A 5 -2.40 43.27 -4.36
N ILE A 6 -3.11 42.53 -5.21
CA ILE A 6 -3.58 41.17 -4.88
C ILE A 6 -2.34 40.32 -4.66
N ALA A 7 -2.04 40.02 -3.40
CA ALA A 7 -1.08 38.99 -3.05
C ALA A 7 -1.76 37.64 -3.29
N LEU A 8 -1.43 37.05 -4.44
CA LEU A 8 -1.74 35.68 -4.80
C LEU A 8 -0.95 34.75 -3.87
N ILE A 9 -1.46 34.44 -2.68
CA ILE A 9 -0.88 33.38 -1.84
C ILE A 9 -1.65 32.10 -2.16
N GLY A 10 -1.03 31.31 -3.05
CA GLY A 10 -1.58 30.07 -3.58
C GLY A 10 -1.97 29.08 -2.49
N SER A 11 -3.06 28.37 -2.75
CA SER A 11 -3.47 27.19 -1.99
C SER A 11 -2.33 26.18 -2.00
N TYR A 12 -1.71 25.93 -0.85
CA TYR A 12 -0.83 24.77 -0.66
C TYR A 12 -1.71 23.53 -0.73
N SER A 13 -1.83 22.94 -1.91
CA SER A 13 -2.40 21.61 -2.05
C SER A 13 -1.42 20.64 -1.40
N LEU A 14 -1.77 20.13 -0.22
CA LEU A 14 -1.10 18.97 0.35
C LEU A 14 -1.33 17.81 -0.61
N VAL A 15 -0.33 17.51 -1.45
CA VAL A 15 -0.34 16.33 -2.30
C VAL A 15 -0.05 15.14 -1.38
N PHE A 16 -1.10 14.48 -0.92
CA PHE A 16 -0.96 13.17 -0.28
C PHE A 16 -0.62 12.16 -1.37
N CYS A 17 0.65 11.77 -1.48
CA CYS A 17 1.02 10.59 -2.24
C CYS A 17 0.51 9.39 -1.44
N SER A 18 -0.58 8.77 -1.89
CA SER A 18 -1.05 7.53 -1.29
C SER A 18 0.01 6.47 -1.53
N ALA A 19 0.62 5.97 -0.47
CA ALA A 19 1.52 4.84 -0.56
C ALA A 19 0.80 3.65 -1.23
N GLY A 20 1.55 2.89 -2.02
CA GLY A 20 1.04 1.71 -2.72
C GLY A 20 0.72 0.56 -1.77
N SER A 21 0.04 -0.45 -2.31
CA SER A 21 -0.20 -1.70 -1.61
C SER A 21 -0.04 -2.90 -2.55
N ILE A 22 0.38 -4.03 -1.98
CA ILE A 22 0.35 -5.35 -2.63
C ILE A 22 -0.75 -6.16 -1.94
N THR A 23 -1.68 -6.68 -2.73
CA THR A 23 -2.76 -7.55 -2.27
C THR A 23 -2.72 -8.87 -3.01
N GLY A 24 -3.21 -9.93 -2.38
CA GLY A 24 -3.31 -11.24 -2.99
C GLY A 24 -4.05 -12.22 -2.10
N ARG A 25 -4.07 -13.48 -2.53
CA ARG A 25 -4.68 -14.59 -1.80
C ARG A 25 -3.73 -15.78 -1.82
N VAL A 26 -3.53 -16.41 -0.68
CA VAL A 26 -2.71 -17.61 -0.52
C VAL A 26 -3.62 -18.82 -0.37
N VAL A 27 -3.39 -19.82 -1.22
CA VAL A 27 -4.15 -21.07 -1.23
C VAL A 27 -3.21 -22.26 -1.29
N ASP A 28 -3.66 -23.40 -0.78
CA ASP A 28 -2.99 -24.69 -1.00
C ASP A 28 -3.05 -25.07 -2.49
N GLU A 29 -1.93 -25.48 -3.07
CA GLU A 29 -1.84 -25.79 -4.50
C GLU A 29 -2.73 -26.97 -4.91
N THR A 30 -2.88 -27.97 -4.03
CA THR A 30 -3.59 -29.21 -4.35
C THR A 30 -5.08 -29.07 -4.07
N THR A 31 -5.45 -28.58 -2.89
CA THR A 31 -6.86 -28.50 -2.46
C THR A 31 -7.53 -27.21 -2.91
N GLN A 32 -6.76 -26.18 -3.26
CA GLN A 32 -7.24 -24.82 -3.54
C GLN A 32 -7.94 -24.18 -2.32
N GLU A 33 -7.76 -24.75 -1.12
CA GLU A 33 -8.28 -24.19 0.12
C GLU A 33 -7.47 -22.98 0.57
N ALA A 34 -8.13 -22.04 1.23
CA ALA A 34 -7.47 -20.86 1.78
C ALA A 34 -6.50 -21.22 2.90
N LEU A 35 -5.36 -20.53 2.94
CA LEU A 35 -4.37 -20.71 4.00
C LEU A 35 -4.40 -19.51 4.96
N PRO A 36 -5.08 -19.62 6.12
CA PRO A 36 -5.18 -18.53 7.09
C PRO A 36 -3.93 -18.41 7.97
N GLN A 37 -3.69 -17.20 8.49
CA GLN A 37 -2.63 -16.90 9.46
C GLN A 37 -1.20 -17.21 8.97
N VAL A 38 -0.99 -17.24 7.65
CA VAL A 38 0.34 -17.39 7.02
C VAL A 38 0.95 -16.01 6.80
N ASN A 39 2.25 -15.88 7.06
CA ASN A 39 2.98 -14.64 6.84
C ASN A 39 3.45 -14.51 5.39
N VAL A 40 3.07 -13.42 4.73
CA VAL A 40 3.59 -12.99 3.43
C VAL A 40 4.55 -11.83 3.68
N VAL A 41 5.80 -11.96 3.27
CA VAL A 41 6.87 -11.00 3.58
C VAL A 41 7.56 -10.50 2.31
N ILE A 42 7.93 -9.22 2.28
CA ILE A 42 8.73 -8.68 1.19
C ILE A 42 10.21 -8.88 1.53
N ARG A 43 10.94 -9.61 0.67
CA ARG A 43 12.36 -9.91 0.85
C ARG A 43 13.17 -8.62 1.02
N GLU A 44 14.16 -8.66 1.91
CA GLU A 44 15.08 -7.53 2.20
C GLU A 44 14.37 -6.31 2.83
N THR A 45 13.16 -6.49 3.34
CA THR A 45 12.43 -5.46 4.09
C THR A 45 11.89 -6.03 5.41
N THR A 46 11.35 -5.16 6.25
CA THR A 46 10.59 -5.54 7.45
C THR A 46 9.08 -5.50 7.22
N ARG A 47 8.62 -5.45 5.96
CA ARG A 47 7.20 -5.33 5.61
C ARG A 47 6.62 -6.69 5.25
N GLY A 48 5.38 -6.92 5.69
CA GLY A 48 4.62 -8.13 5.44
C GLY A 48 3.21 -8.02 6.00
N ALA A 49 2.41 -9.05 5.76
CA ALA A 49 1.06 -9.19 6.29
C ALA A 49 0.75 -10.67 6.55
N ALA A 50 -0.08 -10.94 7.56
CA ALA A 50 -0.67 -12.25 7.74
C ALA A 50 -1.95 -12.38 6.90
N THR A 51 -2.25 -13.58 6.43
CA THR A 51 -3.52 -13.87 5.74
C THR A 51 -4.70 -13.97 6.70
N ASP A 52 -5.87 -13.53 6.25
CA ASP A 52 -7.15 -13.70 6.96
C ASP A 52 -7.74 -15.13 6.81
N GLU A 53 -8.95 -15.36 7.32
CA GLU A 53 -9.64 -16.65 7.29
C GLU A 53 -9.87 -17.18 5.85
N GLU A 54 -10.01 -16.27 4.88
CA GLU A 54 -10.20 -16.60 3.47
C GLU A 54 -8.88 -16.62 2.65
N GLY A 55 -7.75 -16.43 3.33
CA GLY A 55 -6.40 -16.48 2.76
C GLY A 55 -5.95 -15.18 2.10
N TYR A 56 -6.70 -14.08 2.21
CA TYR A 56 -6.33 -12.80 1.64
C TYR A 56 -5.31 -12.06 2.51
N PHE A 57 -4.43 -11.31 1.87
CA PHE A 57 -3.47 -10.43 2.54
C PHE A 57 -3.41 -9.06 1.89
N ARG A 58 -2.94 -8.07 2.66
CA ARG A 58 -2.66 -6.73 2.18
C ARG A 58 -1.43 -6.14 2.87
N ILE A 59 -0.40 -5.81 2.09
CA ILE A 59 0.79 -5.09 2.55
C ILE A 59 0.66 -3.64 2.09
N GLU A 60 0.45 -2.71 3.02
CA GLU A 60 0.25 -1.28 2.73
C GLU A 60 1.51 -0.44 2.97
N GLY A 61 1.47 0.82 2.54
CA GLY A 61 2.51 1.79 2.86
C GLY A 61 3.76 1.66 2.00
N LEU A 62 3.67 1.06 0.81
CA LEU A 62 4.79 0.79 -0.06
C LEU A 62 5.13 1.99 -0.94
N ASP A 63 6.41 2.33 -1.03
CA ASP A 63 6.87 3.28 -2.03
C ASP A 63 6.81 2.65 -3.43
N PRO A 64 6.74 3.43 -4.51
CA PRO A 64 6.83 2.88 -5.86
C PRO A 64 8.16 2.16 -6.07
N GLY A 65 8.12 0.91 -6.52
CA GLY A 65 9.31 0.10 -6.72
C GLY A 65 9.01 -1.33 -7.18
N VAL A 66 10.07 -2.11 -7.35
CA VAL A 66 9.99 -3.55 -7.63
C VAL A 66 10.27 -4.31 -6.35
N TYR A 67 9.41 -5.26 -6.03
CA TYR A 67 9.46 -6.03 -4.79
C TYR A 67 9.50 -7.53 -5.09
N ASN A 68 10.18 -8.28 -4.24
CA ASN A 68 10.15 -9.75 -4.21
C ASN A 68 9.31 -10.17 -3.01
N VAL A 69 8.19 -10.85 -3.27
CA VAL A 69 7.20 -11.29 -2.29
C VAL A 69 7.22 -12.81 -2.19
#